data_AF-A0A8T5NJK6-F1
#
_entry.id   AF-A0A8T5NJK6-F1
#
_cell.length_a   1.000
_cell.length_b   1.000
_cell.length_c   1.000
_cell.angle_alpha   90.00
_cell.angle_beta   90.00
_cell.angle_gamma   90.00
#
_symmetry.space_group_name_H-M   'P 1'
#
loop_
_entity.id
_entity.type
_entity.pdbx_description
1 polymer ?
#
loop_
_entity_poly.entity_id
_entity_poly.type
_entity_poly.pdbx_seq_one_letter_code
_entity_poly.pdbx_strand_id
1 'polypeptide(L)' 'MRRKLQKNHKSIYCFVPKEIVEDLDLKAGDVLDFTRKGNTIIAVPLAAKARI' A
#
# COMPACT_ATOMS: atom_id res chain seq x y z
N MET A 1 -13.36 -11.91 -4.07
CA MET A 1 -12.02 -12.31 -4.58
C MET A 1 -11.00 -12.24 -3.44
N ARG A 2 -10.31 -13.33 -3.09
CA ARG A 2 -9.19 -13.30 -2.12
C ARG A 2 -7.93 -12.81 -2.85
N ARG A 3 -7.41 -11.63 -2.49
CA ARG A 3 -6.17 -11.08 -3.05
C ARG A 3 -5.01 -12.01 -2.69
N LYS A 4 -4.27 -12.52 -3.68
CA LYS A 4 -3.11 -13.40 -3.44
C LYS A 4 -1.97 -12.56 -2.89
N LEU A 5 -1.72 -12.67 -1.58
CA LEU A 5 -0.47 -12.22 -0.99
C LEU A 5 0.63 -13.17 -1.44
N GLN A 6 1.70 -12.63 -2.01
CA GLN A 6 2.91 -13.39 -2.28
C GLN A 6 3.91 -13.07 -1.18
N LYS A 7 4.56 -14.08 -0.60
CA LYS A 7 5.60 -13.88 0.41
C LYS A 7 6.89 -14.51 -0.09
N ASN A 8 7.99 -13.79 0.01
CA ASN A 8 9.33 -14.34 -0.23
C ASN A 8 10.22 -14.00 0.95
N HIS A 9 10.69 -15.01 1.70
CA HIS A 9 11.62 -14.97 2.85
C HIS A 9 11.43 -13.78 3.83
N LYS A 10 11.75 -12.55 3.43
CA LYS A 10 11.64 -11.31 4.23
C LYS A 10 10.64 -10.26 3.74
N SER A 11 9.98 -10.48 2.60
CA SER A 11 9.08 -9.51 1.96
C SER A 11 7.69 -10.09 1.72
N ILE A 12 6.66 -9.27 1.89
CA ILE A 12 5.27 -9.57 1.50
C ILE A 12 4.90 -8.62 0.37
N TYR A 13 4.36 -9.17 -0.70
CA TYR A 13 3.88 -8.47 -1.88
C TYR A 13 2.37 -8.64 -1.97
N CYS A 14 1.68 -7.55 -2.28
CA CYS A 14 0.28 -7.57 -2.63
C CYS A 14 0.09 -6.85 -3.96
N PHE A 15 -0.79 -7.38 -4.80
CA PHE A 15 -1.25 -6.63 -5.95
C PHE A 15 -2.22 -5.54 -5.49
N VAL A 16 -1.93 -4.29 -5.85
CA VAL A 16 -2.83 -3.15 -5.67
C VAL A 16 -3.65 -2.98 -6.95
N PRO A 17 -4.99 -3.03 -6.88
CA PRO A 17 -5.85 -2.80 -8.04
C PRO A 17 -5.56 -1.46 -8.72
N LYS A 18 -5.70 -1.43 -10.05
CA LYS A 18 -5.38 -0.26 -10.87
C LYS A 18 -6.21 0.96 -10.44
N GLU A 19 -7.46 0.77 -10.06
CA GLU A 19 -8.37 1.81 -9.62
C GLU A 19 -7.83 2.52 -8.36
N ILE A 20 -7.29 1.75 -7.40
CA ILE A 20 -6.69 2.32 -6.18
C ILE A 20 -5.39 3.07 -6.50
N VAL A 21 -4.60 2.56 -7.45
CA VAL A 21 -3.37 3.22 -7.91
C VAL A 21 -3.71 4.57 -8.55
N GLU A 22 -4.74 4.62 -9.41
CA GLU A 22 -5.20 5.85 -10.05
C GLU A 22 -5.82 6.84 -9.05
N ASP A 23 -6.71 6.38 -8.15
CA ASP A 23 -7.36 7.21 -7.14
C ASP A 23 -6.37 7.89 -6.17
N LEU A 24 -5.24 7.21 -5.88
CA LEU A 24 -4.21 7.70 -4.97
C LEU A 24 -2.99 8.30 -5.70
N ASP A 25 -3.05 8.45 -7.03
CA ASP A 25 -1.94 8.87 -7.92
C ASP A 25 -0.59 8.17 -7.61
N LEU A 26 -0.65 6.87 -7.33
CA LEU A 26 0.53 6.09 -6.97
C LEU A 26 1.38 5.79 -8.21
N LYS A 27 2.68 6.00 -8.07
CA LYS A 27 3.70 5.68 -9.08
C LYS A 27 4.63 4.59 -8.58
N ALA A 28 5.25 3.88 -9.51
CA ALA A 28 6.28 2.91 -9.18
C ALA A 28 7.44 3.61 -8.46
N GLY A 29 7.79 3.11 -7.28
CA GLY A 29 8.82 3.72 -6.42
C GLY A 29 8.27 4.64 -5.32
N ASP A 30 6.98 4.96 -5.33
CA ASP A 30 6.37 5.71 -4.23
C ASP A 30 6.47 4.92 -2.92
N VAL A 31 6.78 5.66 -1.85
CA VAL A 31 6.92 5.09 -0.52
C VAL A 31 5.62 5.32 0.26
N LEU A 32 5.10 4.24 0.83
CA LEU A 32 3.91 4.23 1.68
C LEU A 32 4.31 4.01 3.14
N ASP A 33 3.69 4.74 4.04
CA ASP A 33 3.72 4.50 5.47
C ASP A 33 2.68 3.42 5.81
N PHE A 34 3.06 2.40 6.59
CA PHE A 34 2.20 1.29 6.92
C PHE A 34 1.92 1.24 8.42
N THR A 35 0.64 1.28 8.80
CA THR A 35 0.20 1.15 10.20
C THR A 35 -0.75 -0.04 10.34
N ARG A 36 -0.58 -0.82 11.41
CA ARG A 36 -1.50 -1.90 11.77
C ARG A 36 -2.58 -1.39 12.73
N LYS A 37 -3.84 -1.51 12.34
CA LYS A 37 -5.01 -1.24 13.19
C LYS A 37 -5.83 -2.52 13.35
N GLY A 38 -5.62 -3.22 14.46
CA GLY A 38 -6.20 -4.53 14.70
C GLY A 38 -5.72 -5.58 13.68
N ASN A 39 -6.65 -6.12 12.91
CA ASN A 39 -6.37 -7.11 11.85
C ASN A 39 -6.19 -6.48 10.46
N THR A 40 -6.20 -5.14 10.38
CA THR A 40 -6.10 -4.39 9.13
C THR A 40 -4.73 -3.71 9.04
N ILE A 41 -4.10 -3.81 7.87
CA ILE A 41 -2.93 -3.01 7.50
C ILE A 41 -3.44 -1.82 6.68
N ILE A 42 -3.09 -0.62 7.11
CA ILE A 42 -3.41 0.64 6.43
C ILE A 42 -2.12 1.16 5.81
N ALA A 43 -2.15 1.45 4.51
CA ALA A 43 -1.04 2.04 3.77
C ALA A 43 -1.41 3.47 3.38
N VAL A 44 -0.55 4.44 3.68
CA VAL A 44 -0.78 5.86 3.40
C VAL A 44 0.41 6.42 2.61
N PRO A 45 0.21 7.12 1.48
CA PRO A 45 1.31 7.75 0.75
C PRO A 45 2.04 8.78 1.61
N LEU A 46 3.38 8.71 1.66
CA LEU A 46 4.17 9.67 2.45
C LEU A 46 4.03 11.12 1.96
N ALA A 47 3.79 11.31 0.66
CA ALA A 47 3.53 12.64 0.08
C ALA A 47 2.24 13.29 0.62
N ALA A 48 1.29 12.52 1.14
CA ALA A 48 0.06 13.04 1.74
C ALA A 48 0.29 13.65 3.15
N LYS A 49 1.43 13.36 3.80
CA LYS A 49 1.79 13.93 5.12
C LYS A 49 2.41 15.34 5.04
N ALA A 50 2.68 15.87 3.85
CA ALA A 50 3.37 17.16 3.66
C ALA A 50 2.45 18.39 3.47
N ARG A 51 1.15 18.28 3.82
CA ARG A 51 0.21 19.41 3.82
C ARG A 51 -0.34 19.64 5.22
N ILE A 52 0.48 20.20 6.10
CA ILE A 52 0.08 20.86 7.35
C ILE A 52 0.86 22.16 7.44
#